data_AF-A0A1B9EYY4-F1
#
_entry.id   AF-A0A1B9EYY4-F1
#
_cell.length_a   1.000
_cell.length_b   1.000
_cell.length_c   1.000
_cell.angle_alpha   90.00
_cell.angle_beta   90.00
_cell.angle_gamma   90.00
#
_symmetry.space_group_name_H-M   'P 1'
#
loop_
_entity.id
_entity.type
_entity.pdbx_description
1 polymer ?
#
loop_
_entity_poly.entity_id
_entity_poly.type
_entity_poly.pdbx_seq_one_letter_code
_entity_poly.pdbx_strand_id
1 'polypeptide(L)'
;MGDLFPVSVKGEPTSAYILRHSLPRPRDTIQFLNVCRDIADEAGNFTITEHDVLAATERFSGWKLQDLAKEYLISHPFLRSLFVLFENAGYVVMRAALEDRFEACKRSLHLAFSDYTESLTTQGVIDVLYGVGFIGVKRGNDTVYAGGSATPPLPDEDEFHVHPCFRTALNCLGAMELPTYLPGRARNPVVGHSSLAAAITAADVGLTVNRNVRLLNEVTAAGERLLRQLTRSGLPDNMREEVYAEIARVVAVAEEARSEQPDGGRRDVPDHVLAAAVYLDALATRLAAHGFRDRTVTRGLEDESRALIRSLGGSLGGGGGGGSDSG
;
A
#
# COMPACT_ATOMS: atom_id res chain seq x y z
N MET A 1 -41.58 -7.60 4.96
CA MET A 1 -40.91 -8.84 4.54
C MET A 1 -39.43 -8.52 4.65
N GLY A 2 -38.76 -9.04 5.69
CA GLY A 2 -37.42 -8.59 6.06
C GLY A 2 -36.39 -9.01 5.02
N ASP A 3 -35.51 -8.09 4.64
CA ASP A 3 -34.42 -8.37 3.71
C ASP A 3 -33.49 -9.43 4.33
N LEU A 4 -33.20 -10.49 3.57
CA LEU A 4 -32.35 -11.61 4.01
C LEU A 4 -30.88 -11.18 4.17
N PHE A 5 -30.46 -10.13 3.45
CA PHE A 5 -29.13 -9.56 3.43
C PHE A 5 -29.14 -8.13 3.98
N PRO A 6 -27.99 -7.62 4.47
CA PRO A 6 -27.88 -6.20 4.83
C PRO A 6 -28.04 -5.34 3.58
N VAL A 7 -28.45 -4.08 3.76
CA VAL A 7 -28.59 -3.11 2.65
C VAL A 7 -27.22 -2.78 2.04
N SER A 8 -26.19 -2.69 2.87
CA SER A 8 -24.83 -2.35 2.47
C SER A 8 -23.76 -3.16 3.21
N VAL A 9 -22.61 -3.34 2.57
CA VAL A 9 -21.38 -3.91 3.13
C VAL A 9 -20.24 -2.94 2.82
N LYS A 10 -19.51 -2.50 3.84
CA LYS A 10 -18.45 -1.47 3.75
C LYS A 10 -18.92 -0.18 3.03
N GLY A 11 -20.17 0.21 3.24
CA GLY A 11 -20.77 1.39 2.61
C GLY A 11 -21.16 1.23 1.13
N GLU A 12 -20.96 0.06 0.53
CA GLU A 12 -21.39 -0.29 -0.82
C GLU A 12 -22.70 -1.10 -0.78
N PRO A 13 -23.63 -0.96 -1.75
CA PRO A 13 -24.77 -1.86 -1.86
C PRO A 13 -24.36 -3.33 -1.90
N THR A 14 -25.00 -4.18 -1.10
CA THR A 14 -24.60 -5.59 -0.95
C THR A 14 -24.56 -6.37 -2.27
N SER A 15 -25.48 -6.06 -3.18
CA SER A 15 -25.50 -6.66 -4.53
C SER A 15 -24.26 -6.32 -5.35
N ALA A 16 -23.83 -5.04 -5.32
CA ALA A 16 -22.62 -4.59 -6.00
C ALA A 16 -21.38 -5.21 -5.38
N TYR A 17 -21.31 -5.28 -4.04
CA TYR A 17 -20.22 -5.92 -3.31
C TYR A 17 -20.06 -7.40 -3.71
N ILE A 18 -21.15 -8.17 -3.71
CA ILE A 18 -21.12 -9.60 -4.07
C ILE A 18 -20.71 -9.79 -5.53
N LEU A 19 -21.25 -8.99 -6.45
CA LEU A 19 -20.90 -9.05 -7.87
C LEU A 19 -19.42 -8.73 -8.10
N ARG A 20 -18.89 -7.69 -7.45
CA ARG A 20 -17.49 -7.28 -7.55
C ARG A 20 -16.51 -8.36 -7.07
N HIS A 21 -16.90 -9.09 -6.03
CA HIS A 21 -16.11 -10.17 -5.43
C HIS A 21 -16.41 -11.55 -6.03
N SER A 22 -17.24 -11.64 -7.06
CA SER A 22 -17.50 -12.85 -7.85
C SER A 22 -16.89 -12.70 -9.24
N LEU A 23 -16.40 -13.78 -9.84
CA LEU A 23 -16.08 -13.77 -11.28
C LEU A 23 -17.38 -13.54 -12.08
N PRO A 24 -17.31 -13.00 -13.32
CA PRO A 24 -18.48 -12.67 -14.15
C PRO A 24 -19.15 -13.92 -14.75
N ARG A 25 -19.49 -14.90 -13.90
CA ARG A 25 -20.16 -16.15 -14.23
C ARG A 25 -21.31 -16.33 -13.23
N PRO A 26 -22.56 -16.54 -13.66
CA PRO A 26 -23.71 -16.67 -12.75
C PRO A 26 -23.52 -17.71 -11.63
N ARG A 27 -22.79 -18.79 -11.93
CA ARG A 27 -22.42 -19.84 -10.97
C ARG A 27 -21.64 -19.29 -9.78
N ASP A 28 -20.68 -18.40 -10.00
CA ASP A 28 -19.79 -17.91 -8.95
C ASP A 28 -20.53 -16.98 -7.98
N THR A 29 -21.44 -16.15 -8.50
CA THR A 29 -22.35 -15.33 -7.65
C THR A 29 -23.23 -16.21 -6.77
N ILE A 30 -23.85 -17.26 -7.32
CA ILE A 30 -24.69 -18.19 -6.56
C ILE A 30 -23.87 -18.91 -5.48
N GLN A 31 -22.64 -19.33 -5.80
CA GLN A 31 -21.76 -19.96 -4.84
C GLN A 31 -21.42 -19.01 -3.69
N PHE A 32 -21.11 -17.74 -3.97
CA PHE A 32 -20.86 -16.77 -2.92
C PHE A 32 -22.09 -16.55 -2.03
N LEU A 33 -23.28 -16.41 -2.62
CA LEU A 33 -24.54 -16.31 -1.86
C LEU A 33 -24.77 -17.51 -0.93
N ASN A 34 -24.46 -18.72 -1.39
CA ASN A 34 -24.54 -19.92 -0.55
C ASN A 34 -23.54 -19.86 0.61
N VAL A 35 -22.30 -19.42 0.37
CA VAL A 35 -21.30 -19.27 1.45
C VAL A 35 -21.78 -18.25 2.50
N CYS A 36 -22.40 -17.14 2.08
CA CYS A 36 -22.99 -16.17 3.01
C CYS A 36 -24.09 -16.80 3.88
N ARG A 37 -24.99 -17.57 3.27
CA ARG A 37 -26.06 -18.28 3.98
C ARG A 37 -25.47 -19.30 4.97
N ASP A 38 -24.52 -20.11 4.53
CA ASP A 38 -23.96 -21.20 5.33
C ASP A 38 -23.21 -20.64 6.56
N ILE A 39 -22.50 -19.51 6.42
CA ILE A 39 -21.86 -18.82 7.56
C ILE A 39 -22.88 -18.25 8.54
N ALA A 40 -23.96 -17.63 8.04
CA ALA A 40 -25.02 -17.12 8.89
C ALA A 40 -25.70 -18.26 9.67
N ASP A 41 -25.96 -19.40 9.02
CA ASP A 41 -26.53 -20.60 9.66
C ASP A 41 -25.58 -21.19 10.71
N GLU A 42 -24.27 -21.32 10.39
CA GLU A 42 -23.22 -21.74 11.34
C GLU A 42 -23.16 -20.82 12.57
N ALA A 43 -23.42 -19.53 12.41
CA ALA A 43 -23.46 -18.54 13.49
C ALA A 43 -24.82 -18.50 14.24
N GLY A 44 -25.83 -19.24 13.79
CA GLY A 44 -27.18 -19.22 14.35
C GLY A 44 -27.98 -17.94 14.02
N ASN A 45 -27.58 -17.21 12.98
CA ASN A 45 -28.23 -15.97 12.56
C ASN A 45 -29.45 -16.27 11.67
N PHE A 46 -30.60 -15.66 12.00
CA PHE A 46 -31.82 -15.77 11.17
C PHE A 46 -31.79 -14.90 9.91
N THR A 47 -30.88 -13.92 9.86
CA THR A 47 -30.66 -13.00 8.74
C THR A 47 -29.17 -12.86 8.53
N ILE A 48 -28.73 -12.74 7.27
CA ILE A 48 -27.31 -12.54 6.96
C ILE A 48 -26.93 -11.13 7.40
N THR A 49 -25.88 -11.03 8.21
CA THR A 49 -25.32 -9.76 8.68
C THR A 49 -24.16 -9.32 7.79
N GLU A 50 -23.73 -8.06 7.93
CA GLU A 50 -22.50 -7.59 7.26
C GLU A 50 -21.28 -8.43 7.65
N HIS A 51 -21.19 -8.84 8.91
CA HIS A 51 -20.11 -9.69 9.39
C HIS A 51 -20.08 -11.04 8.66
N ASP A 52 -21.24 -11.66 8.44
CA ASP A 52 -21.36 -12.92 7.73
C ASP A 52 -20.89 -12.78 6.27
N VAL A 53 -21.22 -11.66 5.60
CA VAL A 53 -20.76 -11.39 4.23
C VAL A 53 -19.24 -11.20 4.18
N LEU A 54 -18.64 -10.53 5.17
CA LEU A 54 -17.20 -10.34 5.24
C LEU A 54 -16.45 -11.66 5.49
N ALA A 55 -16.95 -12.47 6.43
CA ALA A 55 -16.41 -13.82 6.68
C ALA A 55 -16.59 -14.73 5.45
N ALA A 56 -17.72 -14.61 4.75
CA ALA A 56 -17.97 -15.32 3.50
C ALA A 56 -17.00 -14.87 2.40
N THR A 57 -16.66 -13.59 2.34
CA THR A 57 -15.69 -13.06 1.39
C THR A 57 -14.33 -13.75 1.57
N GLU A 58 -13.87 -13.88 2.81
CA GLU A 58 -12.61 -14.56 3.11
C GLU A 58 -12.63 -16.04 2.70
N ARG A 59 -13.66 -16.77 3.14
CA ARG A 59 -13.83 -18.20 2.83
C ARG A 59 -13.97 -18.43 1.32
N PHE A 60 -14.80 -17.63 0.66
CA PHE A 60 -15.05 -17.71 -0.79
C PHE A 60 -13.79 -17.39 -1.59
N SER A 61 -13.06 -16.33 -1.22
CA SER A 61 -11.82 -15.93 -1.90
C SER A 61 -10.78 -17.04 -1.88
N GLY A 62 -10.54 -17.62 -0.70
CA GLY A 62 -9.56 -18.70 -0.53
C GLY A 62 -9.95 -19.96 -1.29
N TRP A 63 -11.23 -20.36 -1.19
CA TRP A 63 -11.76 -21.49 -1.93
C TRP A 63 -11.68 -21.28 -3.45
N LYS A 64 -12.06 -20.10 -3.94
CA LYS A 64 -12.10 -19.81 -5.38
C LYS A 64 -10.71 -19.74 -6.00
N LEU A 65 -9.71 -19.26 -5.26
CA LEU A 65 -8.31 -19.30 -5.71
C LEU A 65 -7.84 -20.74 -5.95
N GLN A 66 -8.20 -21.68 -5.07
CA GLN A 66 -7.87 -23.09 -5.23
C GLN A 66 -8.69 -23.76 -6.33
N ASP A 67 -9.98 -23.40 -6.46
CA ASP A 67 -10.87 -23.87 -7.54
C ASP A 67 -10.30 -23.47 -8.91
N LEU A 68 -9.84 -22.23 -9.05
CA LEU A 68 -9.23 -21.73 -10.28
C LEU A 68 -7.97 -22.51 -10.68
N ALA A 69 -7.06 -22.77 -9.73
CA ALA A 69 -5.87 -23.59 -9.99
C ALA A 69 -6.23 -25.02 -10.44
N LYS A 70 -7.30 -25.60 -9.87
CA LYS A 70 -7.77 -26.94 -10.24
C LYS A 70 -8.42 -26.96 -11.62
N GLU A 71 -9.25 -25.96 -11.93
CA GLU A 71 -9.94 -25.81 -13.22
C GLU A 71 -8.94 -25.79 -14.38
N TYR A 72 -7.82 -25.09 -14.23
CA TYR A 72 -6.80 -24.92 -15.26
C TYR A 72 -5.56 -25.82 -15.09
N LEU A 73 -5.61 -26.82 -14.21
CA LEU A 73 -4.44 -27.65 -13.90
C LEU A 73 -3.85 -28.36 -15.13
N ILE A 74 -4.70 -28.78 -16.08
CA ILE A 74 -4.28 -29.50 -17.28
C ILE A 74 -3.62 -28.56 -18.29
N SER A 75 -4.20 -27.37 -18.52
CA SER A 75 -3.70 -26.43 -19.52
C SER A 75 -2.55 -25.55 -18.99
N HIS A 76 -2.55 -25.25 -17.69
CA HIS A 76 -1.58 -24.38 -17.02
C HIS A 76 -1.13 -25.00 -15.67
N PRO A 77 -0.32 -26.08 -15.68
CA PRO A 77 0.12 -26.74 -14.44
C PRO A 77 0.88 -25.83 -13.46
N PHE A 78 1.50 -24.78 -14.00
CA PHE A 78 2.27 -23.78 -13.25
C PHE A 78 1.41 -22.67 -12.62
N LEU A 79 0.10 -22.59 -12.92
CA LEU A 79 -0.76 -21.46 -12.52
C LEU A 79 -0.72 -21.20 -11.01
N ARG A 80 -0.77 -22.26 -10.20
CA ARG A 80 -0.70 -22.15 -8.74
C ARG A 80 0.60 -21.48 -8.27
N SER A 81 1.72 -21.77 -8.93
CA SER A 81 3.03 -21.18 -8.61
C SER A 81 3.09 -19.70 -8.97
N LEU A 82 2.29 -19.25 -9.94
CA LEU A 82 2.21 -17.83 -10.31
C LEU A 82 1.44 -16.99 -9.29
N PHE A 83 0.48 -17.56 -8.54
CA PHE A 83 -0.26 -16.81 -7.52
C PHE A 83 0.65 -16.26 -6.41
N VAL A 84 1.75 -16.96 -6.12
CA VAL A 84 2.76 -16.53 -5.13
C VAL A 84 3.39 -15.19 -5.48
N LEU A 85 3.40 -14.80 -6.77
CA LEU A 85 3.90 -13.48 -7.21
C LEU A 85 3.03 -12.30 -6.74
N PHE A 86 1.84 -12.60 -6.25
CA PHE A 86 0.85 -11.61 -5.82
C PHE A 86 0.62 -11.64 -4.31
N GLU A 87 1.05 -12.69 -3.60
CA GLU A 87 0.86 -12.78 -2.15
C GLU A 87 1.50 -11.61 -1.40
N ASN A 88 0.73 -10.99 -0.50
CA ASN A 88 1.12 -9.83 0.31
C ASN A 88 1.56 -8.61 -0.51
N ALA A 89 1.15 -8.50 -1.77
CA ALA A 89 1.42 -7.34 -2.62
C ALA A 89 0.17 -6.49 -2.85
N GLY A 90 0.36 -5.27 -3.37
CA GLY A 90 -0.76 -4.43 -3.81
C GLY A 90 -1.56 -5.06 -4.97
N TYR A 91 -2.87 -4.79 -5.02
CA TYR A 91 -3.73 -5.30 -6.09
C TYR A 91 -3.51 -4.60 -7.44
N VAL A 92 -2.87 -3.43 -7.47
CA VAL A 92 -2.43 -2.79 -8.71
C VAL A 92 -0.99 -3.22 -8.98
N VAL A 93 -0.79 -3.86 -10.13
CA VAL A 93 0.48 -4.48 -10.51
C VAL A 93 0.92 -3.90 -11.84
N MET A 94 2.05 -3.19 -11.82
CA MET A 94 2.68 -2.71 -13.04
C MET A 94 3.39 -3.86 -13.75
N ARG A 95 3.44 -3.83 -15.09
CA ARG A 95 4.18 -4.79 -15.91
C ARG A 95 5.62 -4.97 -15.43
N ALA A 96 6.35 -3.86 -15.25
CA ALA A 96 7.73 -3.89 -14.78
C ALA A 96 7.88 -4.60 -13.42
N ALA A 97 6.95 -4.34 -12.49
CA ALA A 97 6.97 -4.99 -11.18
C ALA A 97 6.65 -6.50 -11.28
N LEU A 98 5.74 -6.89 -12.17
CA LEU A 98 5.47 -8.31 -12.44
C LEU A 98 6.67 -8.99 -13.10
N GLU A 99 7.33 -8.32 -14.03
CA GLU A 99 8.53 -8.81 -14.70
C GLU A 99 9.66 -9.06 -13.69
N ASP A 100 9.95 -8.09 -12.81
CA ASP A 100 10.95 -8.24 -11.76
C ASP A 100 10.67 -9.43 -10.83
N ARG A 101 9.40 -9.57 -10.40
CA ARG A 101 8.97 -10.69 -9.54
C ARG A 101 9.08 -12.03 -10.26
N PHE A 102 8.70 -12.07 -11.53
CA PHE A 102 8.77 -13.27 -12.35
C PHE A 102 10.22 -13.68 -12.59
N GLU A 103 11.10 -12.74 -12.96
CA GLU A 103 12.50 -13.01 -13.22
C GLU A 103 13.21 -13.59 -11.98
N ALA A 104 12.84 -13.14 -10.78
CA ALA A 104 13.37 -13.67 -9.51
C ALA A 104 13.08 -15.17 -9.30
N CYS A 105 11.99 -15.72 -9.85
CA CYS A 105 11.60 -17.12 -9.70
C CYS A 105 11.62 -17.93 -11.00
N LYS A 106 11.85 -17.28 -12.15
CA LYS A 106 11.78 -17.85 -13.51
C LYS A 106 12.60 -19.13 -13.67
N ARG A 107 13.85 -19.13 -13.20
CA ARG A 107 14.71 -20.33 -13.25
C ARG A 107 14.08 -21.52 -12.53
N SER A 108 13.52 -21.29 -11.34
CA SER A 108 12.86 -22.35 -10.56
C SER A 108 11.59 -22.85 -11.26
N LEU A 109 10.82 -21.94 -11.87
CA LEU A 109 9.63 -22.30 -12.65
C LEU A 109 9.99 -23.10 -13.91
N HIS A 110 11.00 -22.69 -14.67
CA HIS A 110 11.46 -23.42 -15.85
C HIS A 110 12.01 -24.81 -15.50
N LEU A 111 12.69 -24.96 -14.36
CA LEU A 111 13.13 -26.29 -13.88
C LEU A 111 11.95 -27.19 -13.48
N ALA A 112 10.92 -26.63 -12.83
CA ALA A 112 9.75 -27.39 -12.41
C ALA A 112 8.79 -27.73 -13.56
N PHE A 113 8.77 -26.90 -14.60
CA PHE A 113 7.84 -26.97 -15.73
C PHE A 113 8.57 -26.83 -17.07
N SER A 114 9.57 -27.69 -17.32
CA SER A 114 10.45 -27.62 -18.49
C SER A 114 9.70 -27.56 -19.82
N ASP A 115 8.60 -28.31 -19.91
CA ASP A 115 7.77 -28.41 -21.13
C ASP A 115 7.06 -27.09 -21.49
N TYR A 116 7.02 -26.14 -20.55
CA TYR A 116 6.35 -24.84 -20.69
C TYR A 116 7.32 -23.67 -20.78
N THR A 117 8.62 -23.91 -20.93
CA THR A 117 9.65 -22.85 -20.94
C THR A 117 9.38 -21.76 -21.98
N GLU A 118 8.95 -22.14 -23.18
CA GLU A 118 8.63 -21.20 -24.28
C GLU A 118 7.40 -20.33 -24.00
N SER A 119 6.44 -20.81 -23.21
CA SER A 119 5.24 -20.05 -22.84
C SER A 119 5.37 -19.32 -21.51
N LEU A 120 6.30 -19.74 -20.64
CA LEU A 120 6.68 -19.07 -19.39
C LEU A 120 7.62 -17.88 -19.66
N THR A 121 7.10 -16.91 -20.41
CA THR A 121 7.66 -15.56 -20.57
C THR A 121 6.81 -14.56 -19.80
N THR A 122 7.29 -13.33 -19.58
CA THR A 122 6.50 -12.28 -18.91
C THR A 122 5.15 -12.06 -19.60
N GLN A 123 5.13 -11.98 -20.94
CA GLN A 123 3.88 -11.83 -21.69
C GLN A 123 3.00 -13.08 -21.60
N GLY A 124 3.56 -14.28 -21.71
CA GLY A 124 2.77 -15.51 -21.58
C GLY A 124 2.16 -15.68 -20.18
N VAL A 125 2.87 -15.26 -19.13
CA VAL A 125 2.33 -15.19 -17.75
C VAL A 125 1.17 -14.21 -17.68
N ILE A 126 1.29 -13.01 -18.27
CA ILE A 126 0.21 -12.03 -18.33
C ILE A 126 -1.00 -12.59 -19.09
N ASP A 127 -0.78 -13.20 -20.25
CA ASP A 127 -1.84 -13.76 -21.09
C ASP A 127 -2.59 -14.88 -20.37
N VAL A 128 -1.88 -15.77 -19.67
CA VAL A 128 -2.48 -16.84 -18.87
C VAL A 128 -3.28 -16.25 -17.71
N LEU A 129 -2.69 -15.37 -16.90
CA LEU A 129 -3.37 -14.78 -15.73
C LEU A 129 -4.59 -13.95 -16.14
N TYR A 130 -4.51 -13.25 -17.28
CA TYR A 130 -5.66 -12.54 -17.84
C TYR A 130 -6.72 -13.53 -18.32
N GLY A 131 -6.34 -14.53 -19.12
CA GLY A 131 -7.26 -15.48 -19.74
C GLY A 131 -8.07 -16.30 -18.73
N VAL A 132 -7.49 -16.62 -17.57
CA VAL A 132 -8.21 -17.30 -16.47
C VAL A 132 -9.07 -16.34 -15.62
N GLY A 133 -9.02 -15.04 -15.89
CA GLY A 133 -9.77 -14.00 -15.16
C GLY A 133 -9.14 -13.62 -13.81
N PHE A 134 -7.87 -13.96 -13.58
CA PHE A 134 -7.17 -13.65 -12.32
C PHE A 134 -6.73 -12.19 -12.25
N ILE A 135 -6.20 -11.64 -13.36
CA ILE A 135 -5.94 -10.21 -13.52
C ILE A 135 -6.86 -9.60 -14.57
N GLY A 136 -7.14 -8.31 -14.41
CA GLY A 136 -7.69 -7.45 -15.45
C GLY A 136 -6.66 -6.41 -15.88
N VAL A 137 -6.90 -5.80 -17.04
CA VAL A 137 -6.05 -4.74 -17.60
C VAL A 137 -6.77 -3.41 -17.52
N LYS A 138 -6.06 -2.35 -17.13
CA LYS A 138 -6.60 -0.99 -17.08
C LYS A 138 -6.74 -0.44 -18.49
N ARG A 139 -7.98 -0.12 -18.89
CA ARG A 139 -8.31 0.49 -20.19
C ARG A 139 -9.22 1.68 -19.98
N GLY A 140 -8.69 2.89 -20.21
CA GLY A 140 -9.41 4.11 -19.88
C GLY A 140 -9.72 4.17 -18.39
N ASN A 141 -11.00 4.37 -18.03
CA ASN A 141 -11.39 4.47 -16.63
C ASN A 141 -11.66 3.11 -15.95
N ASP A 142 -11.79 2.04 -16.74
CA ASP A 142 -12.24 0.74 -16.24
C ASP A 142 -11.13 -0.30 -16.24
N THR A 143 -11.28 -1.30 -15.37
CA THR A 143 -10.47 -2.52 -15.40
C THR A 143 -11.25 -3.59 -16.15
N VAL A 144 -10.71 -4.06 -17.26
CA VAL A 144 -11.35 -5.08 -18.10
C VAL A 144 -10.77 -6.44 -17.74
N TYR A 145 -11.62 -7.37 -17.32
CA TYR A 145 -11.27 -8.77 -17.06
C TYR A 145 -11.65 -9.67 -18.24
N ALA A 146 -11.06 -10.86 -18.33
CA ALA A 146 -11.41 -11.81 -19.38
C ALA A 146 -12.89 -12.25 -19.30
N GLY A 147 -13.54 -12.26 -20.46
CA GLY A 147 -14.93 -12.63 -20.64
C GLY A 147 -15.54 -11.98 -21.89
N GLY A 148 -16.50 -12.65 -22.55
CA GLY A 148 -17.20 -12.10 -23.71
C GLY A 148 -16.26 -11.75 -24.88
N SER A 149 -16.28 -10.49 -25.33
CA SER A 149 -15.48 -9.96 -26.45
C SER A 149 -14.16 -9.31 -26.02
N ALA A 150 -13.72 -9.51 -24.78
CA ALA A 150 -12.51 -8.88 -24.27
C ALA A 150 -11.24 -9.45 -24.93
N THR A 151 -10.39 -8.56 -25.45
CA THR A 151 -9.11 -8.94 -26.06
C THR A 151 -8.01 -9.10 -25.01
N PRO A 152 -7.06 -10.03 -25.23
CA PRO A 152 -5.87 -10.17 -24.39
C PRO A 152 -5.10 -8.86 -24.23
N PRO A 153 -4.27 -8.71 -23.17
CA PRO A 153 -3.49 -7.51 -22.96
C PRO A 153 -2.41 -7.31 -24.03
N LEU A 154 -2.29 -6.10 -24.54
CA LEU A 154 -1.24 -5.74 -25.49
C LEU A 154 0.10 -5.48 -24.78
N PRO A 155 1.25 -5.58 -25.47
CA PRO A 155 2.57 -5.37 -24.86
C PRO A 155 2.80 -3.98 -24.25
N ASP A 156 2.07 -2.95 -24.72
CA ASP A 156 2.12 -1.56 -24.24
C ASP A 156 1.15 -1.27 -23.10
N GLU A 157 0.31 -2.23 -22.72
CA GLU A 157 -0.53 -2.13 -21.54
C GLU A 157 0.26 -2.53 -20.29
N ASP A 158 0.43 -1.57 -19.37
CA ASP A 158 1.36 -1.72 -18.25
C ASP A 158 0.70 -1.81 -16.89
N GLU A 159 -0.60 -1.53 -16.76
CA GLU A 159 -1.30 -1.51 -15.48
C GLU A 159 -2.33 -2.65 -15.40
N PHE A 160 -2.04 -3.61 -14.50
CA PHE A 160 -2.88 -4.77 -14.23
C PHE A 160 -3.48 -4.70 -12.83
N HIS A 161 -4.63 -5.34 -12.66
CA HIS A 161 -5.36 -5.36 -11.40
C HIS A 161 -5.73 -6.78 -11.03
N VAL A 162 -5.36 -7.24 -9.84
CA VAL A 162 -5.83 -8.52 -9.29
C VAL A 162 -7.34 -8.44 -9.11
N HIS A 163 -8.07 -9.45 -9.58
CA HIS A 163 -9.53 -9.49 -9.47
C HIS A 163 -9.96 -9.47 -7.99
N PRO A 164 -10.97 -8.66 -7.58
CA PRO A 164 -11.38 -8.53 -6.17
C PRO A 164 -11.76 -9.85 -5.49
N CYS A 165 -12.26 -10.81 -6.28
CA CYS A 165 -12.50 -12.20 -5.85
C CYS A 165 -11.29 -12.86 -5.16
N PHE A 166 -10.05 -12.55 -5.54
CA PHE A 166 -8.84 -13.22 -5.01
C PHE A 166 -8.06 -12.38 -3.99
N ARG A 167 -8.38 -11.09 -3.85
CA ARG A 167 -7.57 -10.15 -3.06
C ARG A 167 -7.48 -10.53 -1.59
N THR A 168 -8.57 -11.01 -0.99
CA THR A 168 -8.57 -11.42 0.42
C THR A 168 -7.68 -12.64 0.64
N ALA A 169 -7.77 -13.65 -0.22
CA ALA A 169 -6.94 -14.86 -0.13
C ALA A 169 -5.44 -14.59 -0.29
N LEU A 170 -5.08 -13.59 -1.10
CA LEU A 170 -3.69 -13.21 -1.37
C LEU A 170 -3.17 -12.12 -0.44
N ASN A 171 -4.02 -11.59 0.45
CA ASN A 171 -3.72 -10.42 1.27
C ASN A 171 -3.34 -9.16 0.43
N CYS A 172 -4.01 -8.95 -0.71
CA CYS A 172 -3.85 -7.79 -1.61
C CYS A 172 -4.94 -6.74 -1.37
N LEU A 173 -4.98 -6.17 -0.17
CA LEU A 173 -6.12 -5.33 0.25
C LEU A 173 -6.00 -3.87 -0.19
N GLY A 174 -4.77 -3.36 -0.36
CA GLY A 174 -4.47 -2.02 -0.90
C GLY A 174 -3.97 -2.06 -2.34
N ALA A 175 -4.03 -0.93 -3.05
CA ALA A 175 -3.50 -0.75 -4.39
C ALA A 175 -1.99 -0.96 -4.40
N MET A 176 -1.33 -0.54 -3.32
CA MET A 176 0.06 -0.82 -2.99
C MET A 176 0.18 -1.34 -1.55
N GLU A 177 1.23 -2.11 -1.27
CA GLU A 177 1.59 -2.41 0.12
C GLU A 177 2.26 -1.17 0.73
N LEU A 178 1.46 -0.33 1.40
CA LEU A 178 1.96 0.85 2.10
C LEU A 178 2.16 0.56 3.60
N PRO A 179 3.29 0.97 4.19
CA PRO A 179 3.40 0.96 5.64
C PRO A 179 2.36 1.92 6.23
N THR A 180 1.77 1.58 7.37
CA THR A 180 0.97 2.55 8.13
C THR A 180 1.90 3.53 8.83
N TYR A 181 1.66 4.82 8.65
CA TYR A 181 2.40 5.82 9.43
C TYR A 181 2.04 5.73 10.92
N LEU A 182 3.03 5.46 11.77
CA LEU A 182 2.90 5.42 13.22
C LEU A 182 3.87 6.42 13.87
N PRO A 183 3.39 7.57 14.38
CA PRO A 183 4.24 8.50 15.11
C PRO A 183 4.75 7.86 16.41
N GLY A 184 6.06 7.89 16.66
CA GLY A 184 6.67 7.45 17.92
C GLY A 184 7.16 6.00 17.99
N ARG A 185 7.25 5.27 16.87
CA ARG A 185 7.74 3.87 16.84
C ARG A 185 9.18 3.68 16.32
N ALA A 186 9.99 4.74 16.29
CA ALA A 186 11.43 4.61 16.05
C ALA A 186 12.07 3.84 17.21
N ARG A 187 12.13 2.50 17.12
CA ARG A 187 12.78 1.66 18.13
C ARG A 187 14.29 1.96 18.15
N ASN A 188 14.76 2.46 19.29
CA ASN A 188 16.13 2.48 19.86
C ASN A 188 17.27 1.97 18.96
N PRO A 189 18.26 2.83 18.62
CA PRO A 189 19.64 2.43 18.74
C PRO A 189 20.05 2.51 20.21
N VAL A 190 20.44 1.37 20.79
CA VAL A 190 21.11 1.32 22.10
C VAL A 190 22.45 2.05 22.00
N VAL A 191 22.50 3.30 22.44
CA VAL A 191 23.67 4.04 22.96
C VAL A 191 23.06 5.05 23.94
N GLY A 192 23.13 4.87 25.26
CA GLY A 192 24.36 4.98 26.04
C GLY A 192 24.57 6.43 26.50
N HIS A 193 24.13 6.75 27.73
CA HIS A 193 24.42 7.96 28.53
C HIS A 193 23.66 9.24 28.10
N SER A 194 23.22 10.15 28.98
CA SER A 194 23.28 10.28 30.43
C SER A 194 22.19 11.26 30.86
N SER A 195 21.73 11.11 32.10
CA SER A 195 21.20 12.16 32.96
C SER A 195 21.60 13.60 32.56
N LEU A 196 20.64 14.41 32.13
CA LEU A 196 20.75 15.87 32.11
C LEU A 196 19.39 16.51 32.43
N ALA A 197 18.77 16.01 33.51
CA ALA A 197 17.76 16.77 34.23
C ALA A 197 18.49 17.74 35.18
N ALA A 198 19.01 18.84 34.64
CA ALA A 198 19.56 19.94 35.45
C ALA A 198 19.37 21.28 34.71
N ALA A 199 18.62 22.17 35.36
CA ALA A 199 18.49 23.60 35.11
C ALA A 199 18.08 24.02 33.69
N ILE A 200 16.78 23.98 33.40
CA ILE A 200 16.20 24.70 32.25
C ILE A 200 15.77 26.09 32.74
N THR A 201 16.42 27.14 32.22
CA THR A 201 15.95 28.53 32.43
C THR A 201 14.85 28.87 31.41
N ALA A 202 14.02 29.88 31.69
CA ALA A 202 12.92 30.29 30.78
C ALA A 202 13.39 30.64 29.35
N ALA A 203 14.66 31.05 29.17
CA ALA A 203 15.26 31.32 27.87
C ALA A 203 15.48 30.03 27.04
N ASP A 204 15.87 28.92 27.68
CA ASP A 204 16.09 27.62 27.04
C ASP A 204 14.78 26.94 26.65
N VAL A 205 13.70 27.17 27.41
CA VAL A 205 12.34 26.76 27.03
C VAL A 205 11.91 27.46 25.73
N GLY A 206 12.15 28.76 25.62
CA GLY A 206 11.83 29.52 24.41
C GLY A 206 12.59 29.02 23.17
N LEU A 207 13.88 28.72 23.30
CA LEU A 207 14.72 28.19 22.21
C LEU A 207 14.29 26.78 21.78
N THR A 208 13.98 25.90 22.73
CA THR A 208 13.54 24.53 22.44
C THR A 208 12.15 24.45 21.83
N VAL A 209 11.21 25.27 22.30
CA VAL A 209 9.87 25.40 21.70
C VAL A 209 9.96 25.95 20.28
N ASN A 210 10.79 26.98 20.04
CA ASN A 210 10.98 27.54 18.70
C ASN A 210 11.60 26.52 17.73
N ARG A 211 12.59 25.74 18.19
CA ARG A 211 13.16 24.63 17.42
C ARG A 211 12.12 23.57 17.07
N ASN A 212 11.30 23.15 18.03
CA ASN A 212 10.28 22.14 17.81
C ASN A 212 9.21 22.59 16.81
N VAL A 213 8.72 23.83 16.95
CA VAL A 213 7.77 24.43 16.00
C VAL A 213 8.38 24.50 14.60
N ARG A 214 9.65 24.90 14.48
CA ARG A 214 10.34 24.92 13.19
C ARG A 214 10.43 23.53 12.55
N LEU A 215 10.82 22.51 13.32
CA LEU A 215 10.94 21.13 12.81
C LEU A 215 9.58 20.58 12.35
N LEU A 216 8.50 20.84 13.09
CA LEU A 216 7.15 20.44 12.68
C LEU A 216 6.70 21.18 11.41
N ASN A 217 7.00 22.48 11.28
CA ASN A 217 6.72 23.23 10.06
C ASN A 217 7.52 22.69 8.85
N GLU A 218 8.75 22.21 9.05
CA GLU A 218 9.52 21.57 7.99
C GLU A 218 8.86 20.26 7.52
N VAL A 219 8.31 19.44 8.45
CA VAL A 219 7.53 18.23 8.11
C VAL A 219 6.26 18.58 7.34
N THR A 220 5.46 19.54 7.82
CA THR A 220 4.26 20.02 7.12
C THR A 220 4.58 20.53 5.72
N ALA A 221 5.60 21.37 5.59
CA ALA A 221 6.00 21.94 4.31
C ALA A 221 6.53 20.88 3.32
N ALA A 222 7.27 19.88 3.81
CA ALA A 222 7.71 18.73 3.02
C ALA A 222 6.51 17.94 2.51
N GLY A 223 5.56 17.59 3.38
CA GLY A 223 4.33 16.89 3.01
C GLY A 223 3.53 17.64 1.95
N GLU A 224 3.30 18.94 2.10
CA GLU A 224 2.59 19.73 1.09
C GLU A 224 3.30 19.79 -0.26
N ARG A 225 4.64 19.88 -0.29
CA ARG A 225 5.41 19.84 -1.54
C ARG A 225 5.20 18.50 -2.24
N LEU A 226 5.23 17.39 -1.49
CA LEU A 226 4.99 16.05 -2.02
C LEU A 226 3.56 15.88 -2.52
N LEU A 227 2.55 16.36 -1.79
CA LEU A 227 1.15 16.33 -2.23
C LEU A 227 0.94 17.09 -3.56
N ARG A 228 1.60 18.23 -3.74
CA ARG A 228 1.59 18.98 -5.02
C ARG A 228 2.27 18.22 -6.16
N GLN A 229 3.34 17.48 -5.86
CA GLN A 229 4.04 16.65 -6.86
C GLN A 229 3.22 15.41 -7.24
N LEU A 230 2.51 14.80 -6.29
CA LEU A 230 1.66 13.62 -6.47
C LEU A 230 0.62 13.82 -7.58
N THR A 231 0.02 15.02 -7.67
CA THR A 231 -0.97 15.34 -8.71
C THR A 231 -0.43 15.19 -10.14
N ARG A 232 0.90 15.30 -10.32
CA ARG A 232 1.57 15.20 -11.63
C ARG A 232 2.50 13.99 -11.75
N SER A 233 2.35 13.01 -10.85
CA SER A 233 3.29 11.90 -10.69
C SER A 233 3.20 10.82 -11.78
N GLY A 234 2.07 10.75 -12.50
CA GLY A 234 1.78 9.66 -13.43
C GLY A 234 1.56 8.31 -12.73
N LEU A 235 1.31 8.31 -11.41
CA LEU A 235 0.90 7.10 -10.69
C LEU A 235 -0.54 6.70 -11.04
N PRO A 236 -0.84 5.38 -11.08
CA PRO A 236 -2.20 4.86 -11.14
C PRO A 236 -3.11 5.53 -10.11
N ASP A 237 -4.37 5.78 -10.47
CA ASP A 237 -5.28 6.59 -9.64
C ASP A 237 -5.41 6.05 -8.22
N ASN A 238 -5.65 4.74 -8.07
CA ASN A 238 -5.78 4.10 -6.76
C ASN A 238 -4.49 4.20 -5.93
N MET A 239 -3.31 4.01 -6.56
CA MET A 239 -2.03 4.15 -5.85
C MET A 239 -1.79 5.61 -5.44
N ARG A 240 -2.14 6.56 -6.32
CA ARG A 240 -2.00 7.99 -6.05
C ARG A 240 -2.87 8.42 -4.88
N GLU A 241 -4.12 7.94 -4.82
CA GLU A 241 -5.03 8.20 -3.70
C GLU A 241 -4.51 7.62 -2.38
N GLU A 242 -3.99 6.40 -2.40
CA GLU A 242 -3.41 5.77 -1.20
C GLU A 242 -2.16 6.49 -0.70
N VAL A 243 -1.22 6.83 -1.60
CA VAL A 243 -0.01 7.58 -1.21
C VAL A 243 -0.39 9.00 -0.76
N TYR A 244 -1.38 9.64 -1.40
CA TYR A 244 -1.91 10.92 -0.95
C TYR A 244 -2.44 10.84 0.48
N ALA A 245 -3.28 9.85 0.79
CA ALA A 245 -3.88 9.68 2.11
C ALA A 245 -2.81 9.51 3.20
N GLU A 246 -1.76 8.74 2.93
CA GLU A 246 -0.68 8.53 3.90
C GLU A 246 0.21 9.77 4.09
N ILE A 247 0.55 10.50 3.02
CA ILE A 247 1.28 11.78 3.17
C ILE A 247 0.43 12.82 3.90
N ALA A 248 -0.87 12.90 3.58
CA ALA A 248 -1.80 13.78 4.28
C ALA A 248 -1.91 13.43 5.78
N ARG A 249 -1.83 12.14 6.14
CA ARG A 249 -1.76 11.68 7.53
C ARG A 249 -0.50 12.19 8.23
N VAL A 250 0.66 12.12 7.59
CA VAL A 250 1.92 12.66 8.15
C VAL A 250 1.78 14.16 8.44
N VAL A 251 1.20 14.92 7.50
CA VAL A 251 0.93 16.36 7.67
C VAL A 251 -0.01 16.61 8.84
N ALA A 252 -1.15 15.92 8.89
CA ALA A 252 -2.15 16.11 9.94
C ALA A 252 -1.57 15.84 11.34
N VAL A 253 -0.80 14.76 11.52
CA VAL A 253 -0.17 14.45 12.81
C VAL A 253 0.86 15.51 13.21
N ALA A 254 1.62 16.06 12.26
CA ALA A 254 2.57 17.14 12.53
C ALA A 254 1.86 18.45 12.95
N GLU A 255 0.73 18.76 12.33
CA GLU A 255 -0.09 19.93 12.69
C GLU A 255 -0.78 19.78 14.05
N GLU A 256 -1.26 18.57 14.37
CA GLU A 256 -1.77 18.23 15.70
C GLU A 256 -0.68 18.40 16.77
N ALA A 257 0.51 17.84 16.53
CA ALA A 257 1.64 17.96 17.45
C ALA A 257 2.12 19.42 17.65
N ARG A 258 1.87 20.30 16.68
CA ARG A 258 2.11 21.74 16.79
C ARG A 258 1.04 22.45 17.64
N SER A 259 -0.20 21.97 17.56
CA SER A 259 -1.37 22.57 18.21
C SER A 259 -1.52 22.15 19.68
N GLU A 260 -0.95 20.99 20.06
CA GLU A 260 -0.83 20.55 21.46
C GLU A 260 0.07 21.54 22.25
N GLN A 261 -0.51 22.24 23.23
CA GLN A 261 0.23 23.09 24.18
C GLN A 261 1.20 22.25 25.05
N PRO A 262 2.29 22.84 25.57
CA PRO A 262 3.39 22.11 26.22
C PRO A 262 3.06 21.46 27.58
N ASP A 263 1.78 21.32 27.91
CA ASP A 263 1.33 20.84 29.21
C ASP A 263 0.66 19.47 29.07
N GLY A 264 1.39 18.41 29.45
CA GLY A 264 0.79 17.09 29.68
C GLY A 264 1.11 15.97 28.68
N GLY A 265 2.31 15.93 28.12
CA GLY A 265 2.80 14.77 27.35
C GLY A 265 3.71 15.19 26.21
N ARG A 266 4.98 15.47 26.51
CA ARG A 266 5.96 15.93 25.52
C ARG A 266 6.18 14.84 24.47
N ARG A 267 5.42 14.87 23.36
CA ARG A 267 5.78 14.13 22.15
C ARG A 267 7.20 14.56 21.79
N ASP A 268 8.11 13.59 21.68
CA ASP A 268 9.48 13.87 21.28
C ASP A 268 9.45 14.30 19.79
N VAL A 269 9.48 15.62 19.57
CA VAL A 269 9.39 16.23 18.24
C VAL A 269 10.54 15.76 17.34
N PRO A 270 11.81 15.70 17.79
CA PRO A 270 12.86 14.99 17.09
C PRO A 270 12.49 13.57 16.63
N ASP A 271 11.92 12.73 17.51
CA ASP A 271 11.49 11.38 17.15
C ASP A 271 10.35 11.39 16.12
N HIS A 272 9.42 12.34 16.23
CA HIS A 272 8.34 12.50 15.26
C HIS A 272 8.86 12.85 13.86
N VAL A 273 9.82 13.78 13.78
CA VAL A 273 10.47 14.19 12.52
C VAL A 273 11.28 13.03 11.93
N LEU A 274 11.99 12.28 12.77
CA LEU A 274 12.71 11.08 12.33
C LEU A 274 11.74 10.01 11.82
N ALA A 275 10.63 9.77 12.52
CA ALA A 275 9.60 8.83 12.08
C ALA A 275 8.98 9.26 10.74
N ALA A 276 8.72 10.55 10.54
CA ALA A 276 8.27 11.08 9.25
C ALA A 276 9.32 10.84 8.15
N ALA A 277 10.59 11.15 8.39
CA ALA A 277 11.65 10.95 7.40
C ALA A 277 11.83 9.46 7.00
N VAL A 278 11.87 8.57 7.98
CA VAL A 278 11.95 7.11 7.76
C VAL A 278 10.72 6.62 6.99
N TYR A 279 9.55 7.17 7.30
CA TYR A 279 8.32 6.82 6.61
C TYR A 279 8.31 7.25 5.13
N LEU A 280 8.75 8.47 4.83
CA LEU A 280 8.85 8.96 3.44
C LEU A 280 9.86 8.13 2.62
N ASP A 281 10.98 7.72 3.23
CA ASP A 281 11.96 6.83 2.60
C ASP A 281 11.37 5.42 2.33
N ALA A 282 10.60 4.90 3.28
CA ALA A 282 9.89 3.64 3.11
C ALA A 282 8.86 3.72 1.97
N LEU A 283 8.11 4.82 1.85
CA LEU A 283 7.20 5.07 0.72
C LEU A 283 7.95 5.11 -0.62
N ALA A 284 9.10 5.80 -0.69
CA ALA A 284 9.92 5.85 -1.90
C ALA A 284 10.39 4.45 -2.31
N THR A 285 10.88 3.66 -1.34
CA THR A 285 11.32 2.29 -1.55
C THR A 285 10.19 1.41 -2.09
N ARG A 286 8.97 1.55 -1.56
CA ARG A 286 7.79 0.81 -2.05
C ARG A 286 7.40 1.22 -3.47
N LEU A 287 7.37 2.52 -3.76
CA LEU A 287 7.11 3.02 -5.12
C LEU A 287 8.14 2.50 -6.12
N ALA A 288 9.42 2.49 -5.74
CA ALA A 288 10.49 1.93 -6.56
C ALA A 288 10.28 0.44 -6.85
N ALA A 289 9.92 -0.34 -5.82
CA ALA A 289 9.61 -1.77 -5.96
C ALA A 289 8.35 -2.06 -6.80
N HIS A 290 7.47 -1.06 -6.97
CA HIS A 290 6.30 -1.13 -7.83
C HIS A 290 6.55 -0.55 -9.25
N GLY A 291 7.80 -0.30 -9.63
CA GLY A 291 8.19 0.14 -10.96
C GLY A 291 8.21 1.67 -11.15
N PHE A 292 8.10 2.45 -10.08
CA PHE A 292 8.06 3.92 -10.12
C PHE A 292 9.37 4.58 -9.68
N ARG A 293 10.50 3.86 -9.72
CA ARG A 293 11.80 4.36 -9.24
C ARG A 293 12.22 5.69 -9.87
N ASP A 294 11.98 5.84 -11.18
CA ASP A 294 12.40 7.03 -11.93
C ASP A 294 11.38 8.17 -11.92
N ARG A 295 10.27 8.03 -11.18
CA ARG A 295 9.27 9.08 -11.08
C ARG A 295 9.75 10.21 -10.16
N THR A 296 9.36 11.44 -10.52
CA THR A 296 9.69 12.65 -9.76
C THR A 296 9.19 12.59 -8.32
N VAL A 297 8.01 11.99 -8.10
CA VAL A 297 7.45 11.80 -6.76
C VAL A 297 8.32 10.89 -5.89
N THR A 298 8.88 9.82 -6.45
CA THR A 298 9.76 8.87 -5.72
C THR A 298 11.05 9.54 -5.29
N ARG A 299 11.69 10.27 -6.22
CA ARG A 299 12.90 11.06 -5.91
C ARG A 299 12.59 12.18 -4.91
N GLY A 300 11.43 12.83 -5.06
CA GLY A 300 10.96 13.85 -4.12
C GLY A 300 10.81 13.32 -2.70
N LEU A 301 10.25 12.12 -2.53
CA LEU A 301 10.14 11.45 -1.21
C LEU A 301 11.52 11.21 -0.57
N GLU A 302 12.49 10.71 -1.35
CA GLU A 302 13.87 10.50 -0.88
C GLU A 302 14.57 11.82 -0.52
N ASP A 303 14.38 12.87 -1.34
CA ASP A 303 14.97 14.18 -1.13
C ASP A 303 14.43 14.85 0.14
N GLU A 304 13.11 14.78 0.36
CA GLU A 304 12.47 15.31 1.57
C GLU A 304 12.84 14.51 2.82
N SER A 305 12.91 13.18 2.73
CA SER A 305 13.44 12.34 3.83
C SER A 305 14.85 12.77 4.24
N ARG A 306 15.76 12.89 3.26
CA ARG A 306 17.13 13.37 3.49
C ARG A 306 17.17 14.79 4.05
N ALA A 307 16.27 15.66 3.63
CA ALA A 307 16.18 17.03 4.14
C ALA A 307 15.76 17.07 5.62
N LEU A 308 14.76 16.28 6.02
CA LEU A 308 14.30 16.17 7.41
C LEU A 308 15.37 15.57 8.32
N ILE A 309 16.10 14.54 7.87
CA ILE A 309 17.22 13.98 8.64
C ILE A 309 18.32 15.03 8.86
N ARG A 310 18.62 15.85 7.84
CA ARG A 310 19.60 16.94 7.97
C ARG A 310 19.14 18.02 8.95
N SER A 311 17.85 18.35 9.01
CA SER A 311 17.37 19.39 9.92
C SER A 311 17.42 18.98 11.39
N LEU A 312 17.35 17.67 11.68
CA LEU A 312 17.65 17.12 13.00
C LEU A 312 19.11 17.38 13.44
N GLY A 313 20.07 17.23 12.51
CA GLY A 313 21.52 17.37 12.78
C GLY A 313 22.08 18.80 12.68
N GLY A 314 21.44 19.69 11.92
CA GLY A 314 21.97 21.03 11.57
C GLY A 314 21.90 22.11 12.67
N SER A 315 21.42 21.80 13.88
CA SER A 315 21.19 22.80 14.94
C SER A 315 22.34 22.93 15.97
N LEU A 316 23.45 22.20 15.81
CA LEU A 316 24.62 22.28 16.73
C LEU A 316 25.81 23.10 16.17
N GLY A 317 25.67 23.73 15.00
CA GLY A 317 26.79 24.36 14.28
C GLY A 317 26.80 25.89 14.21
N GLY A 318 26.29 26.59 15.22
CA GLY A 318 26.21 28.06 15.20
C GLY A 318 26.77 28.71 16.46
N GLY A 319 28.07 29.01 16.47
CA GLY A 319 28.68 29.87 17.49
C GLY A 319 30.20 29.81 17.51
N GLY A 320 30.88 30.80 16.89
CA GLY A 320 32.33 30.88 16.95
C GLY A 320 33.02 31.92 16.07
N GLY A 321 32.57 33.19 16.12
CA GLY A 321 33.44 34.37 16.03
C GLY A 321 33.97 34.81 14.65
N GLY A 322 33.34 35.84 14.08
CA GLY A 322 33.99 36.72 13.10
C GLY A 322 34.55 37.98 13.77
N GLY A 323 35.85 38.22 13.56
CA GLY A 323 36.50 39.53 13.36
C GLY A 323 36.73 40.45 14.56
N SER A 324 37.99 40.80 14.84
CA SER A 324 38.62 42.07 14.40
C SER A 324 39.97 42.32 15.09
N ASP A 325 40.67 43.28 14.51
CA ASP A 325 42.10 43.58 14.46
C ASP A 325 42.65 44.40 15.64
N SER A 326 43.97 44.57 15.65
CA SER A 326 44.80 45.63 16.29
C SER A 326 45.52 45.33 17.61
N GLY A 327 46.84 45.20 17.49
CA GLY A 327 47.86 45.28 18.55
C GLY A 327 49.24 45.24 17.92
#